data_AF-A0A7X6UCQ9-F1
#
_entry.id   AF-A0A7X6UCQ9-F1
#
_cell.length_a   1.000
_cell.length_b   1.000
_cell.length_c   1.000
_cell.angle_alpha   90.00
_cell.angle_beta   90.00
_cell.angle_gamma   90.00
#
_symmetry.space_group_name_H-M   'P 1'
#
loop_
_entity.id
_entity.type
_entity.pdbx_description
1 polymer ?
#
loop_
_entity_poly.entity_id
_entity_poly.type
_entity_poly.pdbx_seq_one_letter_code
_entity_poly.pdbx_strand_id
1 'polypeptide(L)'
;MRPYIDKAVPEAWKAAEQFSQAVREAAEARGLRVTESELLKVRASQLNGCSFCLDLHARQARQAGVSQQQLDLLPAWRESGLFNERECAVLAIAEAATQVPLTEDSRADLMGALHTLGEDTFAAAEWVAVAINTFNRISILSDHPVRPRNAEGKLVR
;
A
#
# COMPACT_ATOMS: atom_id res chain seq x y z
N MET A 1 26.92 -9.14 -4.77
CA MET A 1 25.62 -8.80 -4.15
C MET A 1 25.25 -7.39 -4.60
N ARG A 2 24.01 -7.14 -5.02
CA ARG A 2 23.57 -5.77 -5.35
C ARG A 2 23.58 -4.93 -4.06
N PRO A 3 23.97 -3.65 -4.09
CA PRO A 3 23.90 -2.80 -2.91
C PRO A 3 22.45 -2.53 -2.54
N TYR A 4 22.19 -2.38 -1.24
CA TYR A 4 20.92 -1.80 -0.78
C TYR A 4 20.98 -0.30 -1.05
N ILE A 5 20.12 0.20 -1.95
CA ILE A 5 20.20 1.58 -2.43
C ILE A 5 19.87 2.58 -1.32
N ASP A 6 19.06 2.17 -0.35
CA ASP A 6 18.77 2.89 0.90
C ASP A 6 20.01 3.08 1.79
N LYS A 7 20.95 2.12 1.76
CA LYS A 7 22.23 2.23 2.49
C LYS A 7 23.32 2.90 1.68
N ALA A 8 23.31 2.70 0.37
CA ALA A 8 24.32 3.24 -0.53
C ALA A 8 24.15 4.76 -0.74
N VAL A 9 22.91 5.27 -0.66
CA VAL A 9 22.57 6.69 -0.83
C VAL A 9 21.72 7.15 0.37
N PRO A 10 22.31 7.31 1.56
CA PRO A 10 21.58 7.54 2.80
C PRO A 10 20.80 8.86 2.83
N GLU A 11 21.25 9.89 2.11
CA GLU A 11 20.54 11.16 1.97
C GLU A 11 19.24 11.02 1.17
N ALA A 12 19.24 10.19 0.13
CA ALA A 12 18.03 9.88 -0.64
C ALA A 12 17.04 9.03 0.19
N TRP A 13 17.57 8.08 0.96
CA TRP A 13 16.75 7.30 1.90
C TRP A 13 16.10 8.19 2.96
N LYS A 14 16.85 9.09 3.59
CA LYS A 14 16.32 10.04 4.57
C LYS A 14 15.21 10.91 3.99
N ALA A 15 15.36 11.39 2.76
CA ALA A 15 14.32 12.14 2.07
C ALA A 15 13.07 11.28 1.80
N ALA A 16 13.24 10.03 1.39
CA ALA A 16 12.14 9.09 1.19
C ALA A 16 11.39 8.79 2.51
N GLU A 17 12.11 8.60 3.62
CA GLU A 17 11.50 8.44 4.96
C GLU A 17 10.68 9.67 5.37
N GLN A 18 11.22 10.88 5.19
CA GLN A 18 10.51 12.13 5.46
C GLN A 18 9.26 12.27 4.59
N PHE A 19 9.36 11.94 3.30
CA PHE A 19 8.22 11.90 2.39
C PHE A 19 7.14 10.92 2.88
N SER A 20 7.53 9.69 3.24
CA SER A 20 6.59 8.69 3.79
C SER A 20 5.92 9.18 5.06
N GLN A 21 6.67 9.85 5.94
CA GLN A 21 6.15 10.36 7.20
C GLN A 21 5.12 11.46 6.97
N ALA A 22 5.43 12.42 6.09
CA ALA A 22 4.53 13.50 5.72
C ALA A 22 3.24 12.97 5.07
N VAL A 23 3.34 11.99 4.18
CA VAL A 23 2.17 11.35 3.55
C VAL A 23 1.29 10.65 4.60
N ARG A 24 1.88 9.92 5.55
CA ARG A 24 1.13 9.27 6.63
C ARG A 24 0.35 10.27 7.48
N GLU A 25 1.02 11.31 7.96
CA GLU A 25 0.39 12.35 8.78
C GLU A 25 -0.71 13.09 8.02
N ALA A 26 -0.45 13.43 6.76
CA ALA A 26 -1.41 14.09 5.89
C ALA A 26 -2.65 13.23 5.63
N ALA A 27 -2.48 11.91 5.49
CA ALA A 27 -3.56 10.96 5.28
C ALA A 27 -4.45 10.82 6.50
N GLU A 28 -3.88 10.63 7.68
CA GLU A 28 -4.63 10.55 8.94
C GLU A 28 -5.38 11.86 9.21
N ALA A 29 -4.73 13.01 9.02
CA ALA A 29 -5.34 14.33 9.20
C ALA A 29 -6.52 14.60 8.23
N ARG A 30 -6.55 13.91 7.08
CA ARG A 30 -7.61 14.02 6.06
C ARG A 30 -8.62 12.88 6.13
N GLY A 31 -8.65 12.14 7.24
CA GLY A 31 -9.68 11.12 7.48
C GLY A 31 -9.48 9.81 6.74
N LEU A 32 -8.29 9.54 6.20
CA LEU A 32 -7.94 8.20 5.71
C LEU A 32 -7.61 7.30 6.89
N ARG A 33 -8.34 6.20 7.05
CA ARG A 33 -8.13 5.26 8.15
C ARG A 33 -6.83 4.49 7.96
N VAL A 34 -6.22 4.06 9.07
CA VAL A 34 -5.01 3.23 9.04
C VAL A 34 -5.29 1.91 8.30
N THR A 35 -6.45 1.29 8.52
CA THR A 35 -6.86 0.06 7.81
C THR A 35 -6.97 0.26 6.30
N GLU A 36 -7.54 1.39 5.86
CA GLU A 36 -7.65 1.76 4.44
C GLU A 36 -6.26 1.95 3.81
N SER A 37 -5.39 2.69 4.51
CA SER A 37 -4.01 2.90 4.07
C SER A 37 -3.24 1.58 3.92
N GLU A 38 -3.37 0.66 4.89
CA GLU A 38 -2.67 -0.62 4.83
C GLU A 38 -3.25 -1.55 3.76
N LEU A 39 -4.57 -1.60 3.55
CA LEU A 39 -5.18 -2.36 2.45
C LEU A 39 -4.65 -1.90 1.09
N LEU A 40 -4.60 -0.59 0.86
CA LEU A 40 -4.04 0.03 -0.34
C LEU A 40 -2.57 -0.37 -0.53
N LYS A 41 -1.75 -0.27 0.53
CA LYS A 41 -0.32 -0.62 0.47
C LYS A 41 -0.09 -2.10 0.18
N VAL A 42 -0.89 -2.99 0.79
CA VAL A 42 -0.84 -4.43 0.51
C VAL A 42 -1.19 -4.68 -0.95
N ARG A 43 -2.28 -4.10 -1.47
CA ARG A 43 -2.71 -4.31 -2.85
C ARG A 43 -1.69 -3.81 -3.87
N ALA A 44 -1.16 -2.61 -3.70
CA ALA A 44 -0.10 -2.08 -4.55
C ALA A 44 1.17 -2.97 -4.51
N SER A 45 1.54 -3.45 -3.32
CA SER A 45 2.70 -4.34 -3.15
C SER A 45 2.49 -5.72 -3.79
N GLN A 46 1.26 -6.27 -3.76
CA GLN A 46 0.90 -7.49 -4.49
C GLN A 46 1.10 -7.30 -6.00
N LEU A 47 0.59 -6.19 -6.56
CA LEU A 47 0.68 -5.89 -7.98
C LEU A 47 2.13 -5.66 -8.45
N ASN A 48 2.94 -4.96 -7.65
CA ASN A 48 4.36 -4.73 -7.95
C ASN A 48 5.25 -5.96 -7.67
N GLY A 49 4.77 -6.97 -6.94
CA GLY A 49 5.58 -8.11 -6.53
C GLY A 49 6.65 -7.79 -5.48
N CYS A 50 6.48 -6.74 -4.66
CA CYS A 50 7.43 -6.43 -3.59
C CYS A 50 7.22 -7.36 -2.38
N SER A 51 7.95 -8.46 -2.30
CA SER A 51 7.84 -9.45 -1.21
C SER A 51 8.07 -8.85 0.19
N PHE A 52 9.10 -8.01 0.35
CA PHE A 52 9.41 -7.33 1.62
C PHE A 52 8.27 -6.38 2.06
N CYS A 53 7.78 -5.56 1.14
CA CYS A 53 6.72 -4.61 1.41
C CYS A 53 5.42 -5.33 1.74
N LEU A 54 5.15 -6.44 1.05
CA LEU A 54 3.99 -7.29 1.31
C LEU A 54 4.03 -7.92 2.70
N ASP A 55 5.17 -8.48 3.14
CA ASP A 55 5.32 -8.98 4.53
C ASP A 55 5.09 -7.84 5.55
N LEU A 56 5.68 -6.67 5.30
CA LEU A 56 5.55 -5.52 6.20
C LEU A 56 4.11 -5.06 6.34
N HIS A 57 3.46 -4.74 5.23
CA HIS A 57 2.12 -4.14 5.24
C HIS A 57 1.03 -5.15 5.57
N ALA A 58 1.19 -6.45 5.24
CA ALA A 58 0.24 -7.45 5.71
C ALA A 58 0.25 -7.58 7.25
N ARG A 59 1.43 -7.46 7.89
CA ARG A 59 1.52 -7.42 9.36
C ARG A 59 0.94 -6.14 9.94
N GLN A 60 1.23 -4.99 9.35
CA GLN A 60 0.68 -3.71 9.80
C GLN A 60 -0.84 -3.65 9.63
N ALA A 61 -1.37 -4.17 8.53
CA ALA A 61 -2.81 -4.32 8.30
C ALA A 61 -3.48 -5.13 9.41
N ARG A 62 -2.94 -6.31 9.75
CA ARG A 62 -3.44 -7.13 10.87
C ARG A 62 -3.39 -6.38 12.21
N GLN A 63 -2.29 -5.68 12.48
CA GLN A 63 -2.15 -4.89 13.71
C GLN A 63 -3.16 -3.74 13.78
N ALA A 64 -3.53 -3.17 12.62
CA ALA A 64 -4.54 -2.12 12.52
C ALA A 64 -5.99 -2.66 12.56
N GLY A 65 -6.19 -3.98 12.55
CA GLY A 65 -7.50 -4.62 12.65
C GLY A 65 -8.10 -5.12 11.33
N VAL A 66 -7.33 -5.11 10.23
CA VAL A 66 -7.76 -5.80 8.98
C VAL A 66 -7.81 -7.30 9.25
N SER A 67 -8.93 -7.93 8.91
CA SER A 67 -9.11 -9.36 9.13
C SER A 67 -8.19 -10.20 8.22
N GLN A 68 -7.79 -11.39 8.68
CA GLN A 68 -7.03 -12.31 7.85
C GLN A 68 -7.81 -12.69 6.57
N GLN A 69 -9.13 -12.87 6.68
CA GLN A 69 -9.99 -13.19 5.54
C GLN A 69 -9.98 -12.09 4.47
N GLN A 70 -10.01 -10.81 4.86
CA GLN A 70 -9.87 -9.70 3.90
C GLN A 70 -8.50 -9.74 3.23
N LEU A 71 -7.41 -10.02 3.95
CA LEU A 71 -6.07 -10.11 3.35
C LEU A 71 -5.95 -11.28 2.36
N ASP A 72 -6.53 -12.42 2.69
CA ASP A 72 -6.52 -13.62 1.83
C ASP A 72 -7.32 -13.40 0.54
N LEU A 73 -8.44 -12.67 0.63
CA LEU A 73 -9.31 -12.38 -0.52
C LEU A 73 -8.99 -11.05 -1.21
N LEU A 74 -7.99 -10.30 -0.75
CA LEU A 74 -7.60 -9.02 -1.32
C LEU A 74 -7.28 -9.08 -2.82
N PRO A 75 -6.62 -10.13 -3.37
CA PRO A 75 -6.42 -10.22 -4.80
C PRO A 75 -7.70 -10.29 -5.64
N ALA A 76 -8.81 -10.71 -5.03
CA ALA A 76 -10.12 -10.89 -5.64
C ALA A 76 -11.17 -9.91 -5.07
N TRP A 77 -10.74 -8.75 -4.55
CA TRP A 77 -11.61 -7.82 -3.83
C TRP A 77 -12.83 -7.34 -4.63
N ARG A 78 -12.69 -7.19 -5.96
CA ARG A 78 -13.78 -6.77 -6.86
C ARG A 78 -14.96 -7.75 -6.90
N GLU A 79 -14.70 -9.02 -6.62
CA GLU A 79 -15.70 -10.10 -6.61
C GLU A 79 -16.17 -10.46 -5.18
N SER A 80 -15.83 -9.64 -4.18
CA SER A 80 -16.04 -9.93 -2.76
C SER A 80 -16.91 -8.89 -2.08
N GLY A 81 -17.92 -9.35 -1.34
CA GLY A 81 -18.74 -8.49 -0.46
C GLY A 81 -18.10 -8.18 0.89
N LEU A 82 -16.84 -8.56 1.13
CA LEU A 82 -16.16 -8.33 2.41
C LEU A 82 -15.56 -6.93 2.57
N PHE A 83 -15.54 -6.15 1.50
CA PHE A 83 -14.97 -4.82 1.49
C PHE A 83 -16.10 -3.79 1.44
N ASN A 84 -16.05 -2.80 2.34
CA ASN A 84 -17.00 -1.68 2.30
C ASN A 84 -16.66 -0.71 1.16
N GLU A 85 -17.58 0.22 0.87
CA GLU A 85 -17.42 1.17 -0.25
C GLU A 85 -16.12 1.98 -0.18
N ARG A 86 -15.71 2.42 1.02
CA ARG A 86 -14.46 3.17 1.19
C ARG A 86 -13.23 2.28 0.98
N GLU A 87 -13.28 1.02 1.41
CA GLU A 87 -12.22 0.05 1.15
C GLU A 87 -12.10 -0.25 -0.35
N CYS A 88 -13.21 -0.45 -1.05
CA CYS A 88 -13.23 -0.59 -2.51
C CYS A 88 -12.64 0.66 -3.20
N ALA A 89 -12.98 1.87 -2.74
CA ALA A 89 -12.44 3.11 -3.28
C ALA A 89 -10.91 3.21 -3.16
N VAL A 90 -10.33 2.90 -1.98
CA VAL A 90 -8.87 2.95 -1.81
C VAL A 90 -8.14 1.82 -2.55
N LEU A 91 -8.80 0.67 -2.75
CA LEU A 91 -8.27 -0.41 -3.57
C LEU A 91 -8.26 -0.06 -5.05
N ALA A 92 -9.32 0.58 -5.55
CA ALA A 92 -9.36 1.15 -6.90
C ALA A 92 -8.22 2.15 -7.14
N ILE A 93 -7.98 3.06 -6.19
CA ILE A 93 -6.83 3.98 -6.23
C ILE A 93 -5.51 3.21 -6.25
N ALA A 94 -5.36 2.16 -5.44
CA ALA A 94 -4.16 1.33 -5.42
C ALA A 94 -3.84 0.71 -6.79
N GLU A 95 -4.86 0.17 -7.47
CA GLU A 95 -4.70 -0.45 -8.79
C GLU A 95 -4.37 0.60 -9.86
N ALA A 96 -5.12 1.69 -9.91
CA ALA A 96 -4.93 2.77 -10.89
C ALA A 96 -3.55 3.44 -10.77
N ALA A 97 -3.08 3.69 -9.55
CA ALA A 97 -1.76 4.28 -9.32
C ALA A 97 -0.60 3.33 -9.64
N THR A 98 -0.85 2.02 -9.66
CA THR A 98 0.18 0.99 -9.85
C THR A 98 0.25 0.52 -11.31
N GLN A 99 -0.88 0.40 -11.98
CA GLN A 99 -0.99 -0.11 -13.35
C GLN A 99 -1.08 1.06 -14.34
N VAL A 100 0.01 1.31 -15.06
CA VAL A 100 0.11 2.37 -16.07
C VAL A 100 0.24 1.75 -17.47
N PRO A 101 -0.37 2.36 -18.51
CA PRO A 101 -1.19 3.58 -18.48
C PRO A 101 -2.60 3.35 -17.89
N LEU A 102 -3.26 4.44 -17.46
CA LEU A 102 -4.65 4.40 -17.01
C LEU A 102 -5.59 4.04 -18.18
N THR A 103 -6.47 3.07 -17.94
CA THR A 103 -7.58 2.72 -18.86
C THR A 103 -8.79 3.63 -18.61
N GLU A 104 -9.80 3.56 -19.47
CA GLU A 104 -11.10 4.21 -19.23
C GLU A 104 -11.75 3.68 -17.95
N ASP A 105 -11.70 2.38 -17.71
CA ASP A 105 -12.20 1.75 -16.48
C ASP A 105 -11.47 2.28 -15.24
N SER A 106 -10.13 2.38 -15.27
CA SER A 106 -9.37 2.97 -14.15
C SER A 106 -9.76 4.42 -13.88
N ARG A 107 -10.07 5.20 -14.92
CA ARG A 107 -10.54 6.59 -14.75
C ARG A 107 -11.93 6.65 -14.14
N ALA A 108 -12.83 5.78 -14.57
CA ALA A 108 -14.18 5.66 -13.99
C ALA A 108 -14.10 5.25 -12.50
N ASP A 109 -13.25 4.28 -12.19
CA ASP A 109 -12.96 3.85 -10.82
C ASP A 109 -12.44 4.99 -9.94
N LEU A 110 -11.50 5.81 -10.43
CA LEU A 110 -11.00 6.97 -9.71
C LEU A 110 -12.09 8.02 -9.46
N MET A 111 -12.99 8.25 -10.43
CA MET A 111 -14.14 9.13 -10.25
C MET A 111 -15.11 8.62 -9.18
N GLY A 112 -15.37 7.30 -9.16
CA GLY A 112 -16.15 6.66 -8.11
C GLY A 112 -15.49 6.80 -6.73
N ALA A 113 -14.19 6.55 -6.65
CA ALA A 113 -13.42 6.70 -5.43
C ALA A 113 -13.42 8.15 -4.91
N LEU A 114 -13.31 9.15 -5.79
CA LEU A 114 -13.43 10.56 -5.44
C LEU A 114 -14.80 10.88 -4.84
N HIS A 115 -15.88 10.36 -5.43
CA HIS A 115 -17.23 10.56 -4.90
C HIS A 115 -17.40 9.95 -3.50
N THR A 116 -16.90 8.74 -3.29
CA THR A 116 -17.01 8.02 -2.01
C THR A 116 -16.14 8.63 -0.90
N LEU A 117 -14.93 9.08 -1.23
CA LEU A 117 -13.95 9.55 -0.24
C LEU A 117 -14.03 11.07 0.01
N GLY A 118 -14.49 11.84 -0.97
CA GLY A 118 -14.33 13.29 -0.99
C GLY A 118 -12.91 13.72 -1.38
N GLU A 119 -12.75 14.97 -1.79
CA GLU A 119 -11.51 15.49 -2.40
C GLU A 119 -10.26 15.29 -1.51
N ASP A 120 -10.34 15.68 -0.24
CA ASP A 120 -9.19 15.63 0.67
C ASP A 120 -8.72 14.20 0.97
N THR A 121 -9.65 13.30 1.28
CA THR A 121 -9.31 11.89 1.58
C THR A 121 -8.86 11.17 0.32
N PHE A 122 -9.49 11.45 -0.84
CA PHE A 122 -9.09 10.89 -2.14
C PHE A 122 -7.66 11.27 -2.49
N ALA A 123 -7.33 12.56 -2.46
CA ALA A 123 -5.98 13.04 -2.77
C ALA A 123 -4.94 12.46 -1.81
N ALA A 124 -5.28 12.33 -0.53
CA ALA A 124 -4.39 11.70 0.44
C ALA A 124 -4.16 10.21 0.15
N ALA A 125 -5.19 9.47 -0.26
CA ALA A 125 -5.06 8.07 -0.66
C ALA A 125 -4.18 7.91 -1.92
N GLU A 126 -4.29 8.79 -2.90
CA GLU A 126 -3.38 8.81 -4.06
C GLU A 126 -1.92 9.03 -3.63
N TRP A 127 -1.67 9.96 -2.71
CA TRP A 127 -0.33 10.17 -2.15
C TRP A 127 0.22 8.94 -1.42
N VAL A 128 -0.63 8.20 -0.69
CA VAL A 128 -0.25 6.91 -0.09
C VAL A 128 0.10 5.89 -1.18
N ALA A 129 -0.66 5.85 -2.29
CA ALA A 129 -0.40 4.96 -3.42
C ALA A 129 0.91 5.28 -4.15
N VAL A 130 1.23 6.56 -4.34
CA VAL A 130 2.51 7.02 -4.88
C VAL A 130 3.66 6.65 -3.94
N ALA A 131 3.48 6.85 -2.64
CA ALA A 131 4.50 6.52 -1.65
C ALA A 131 4.81 5.02 -1.68
N ILE A 132 3.81 4.14 -1.57
CA ILE A 132 4.07 2.70 -1.58
C ILE A 132 4.69 2.22 -2.90
N ASN A 133 4.30 2.78 -4.03
CA ASN A 133 4.93 2.47 -5.32
C ASN A 133 6.42 2.84 -5.33
N THR A 134 6.80 3.97 -4.73
CA THR A 134 8.21 4.35 -4.53
C THR A 134 8.96 3.32 -3.67
N PHE A 135 8.42 2.97 -2.50
CA PHE A 135 9.08 2.01 -1.59
C PHE A 135 9.14 0.59 -2.16
N ASN A 136 8.14 0.17 -2.94
CA ASN A 136 8.19 -1.09 -3.68
C ASN A 136 9.40 -1.13 -4.61
N ARG A 137 9.66 -0.06 -5.37
CA ARG A 137 10.80 0.03 -6.29
C ARG A 137 12.13 0.06 -5.57
N ILE A 138 12.24 0.81 -4.48
CA ILE A 138 13.44 0.81 -3.62
C ILE A 138 13.74 -0.61 -3.16
N SER A 139 12.73 -1.28 -2.62
CA SER A 139 12.91 -2.59 -2.01
C SER A 139 13.23 -3.70 -3.02
N ILE A 140 12.59 -3.69 -4.19
CA ILE A 140 12.85 -4.62 -5.29
C ILE A 140 14.26 -4.44 -5.84
N LEU A 141 14.71 -3.19 -6.05
CA LEU A 141 16.05 -2.92 -6.58
C LEU A 141 17.16 -3.23 -5.54
N SER A 142 16.85 -3.07 -4.25
CA SER A 142 17.72 -3.50 -3.15
C SER A 142 17.69 -5.02 -2.90
N ASP A 143 16.76 -5.78 -3.47
CA ASP A 143 16.61 -7.22 -3.18
C ASP A 143 16.44 -7.52 -1.68
N HIS A 144 15.61 -6.72 -1.00
CA HIS A 144 15.43 -6.85 0.45
C HIS A 144 14.84 -8.22 0.83
N PRO A 145 15.46 -8.93 1.79
CA PRO A 145 15.00 -10.27 2.16
C PRO A 145 13.78 -10.20 3.07
N VAL A 146 12.85 -11.16 2.89
CA VAL A 146 11.82 -11.46 3.87
C VAL A 146 12.37 -12.43 4.89
N ARG A 147 12.23 -12.11 6.18
CA ARG A 147 12.64 -13.03 7.25
C ARG A 147 11.50 -13.99 7.57
N PRO A 148 11.76 -15.31 7.65
CA PRO A 148 10.72 -16.29 7.93
C PRO A 148 10.10 -16.06 9.31
N ARG A 149 8.79 -16.29 9.40
CA ARG A 149 8.01 -16.19 10.63
C ARG A 149 7.15 -17.43 10.81
N ASN A 150 6.89 -17.81 12.06
CA ASN A 150 5.97 -18.89 12.40
C ASN A 150 4.50 -18.41 12.33
N ALA A 151 3.55 -19.31 12.60
CA ALA A 151 2.12 -19.02 12.57
C ALA A 151 1.72 -17.89 13.55
N GLU A 152 2.47 -17.72 14.65
CA GLU A 152 2.26 -16.64 15.62
C GLU A 152 2.95 -15.32 15.24
N GLY A 153 3.56 -15.24 14.05
CA GLY A 153 4.23 -14.04 13.53
C GLY A 153 5.64 -13.78 14.12
N LYS A 154 6.16 -14.69 14.93
CA LYS A 154 7.51 -14.60 15.51
C LYS A 154 8.57 -15.02 14.50
N LEU A 155 9.70 -14.32 14.49
CA LEU A 155 10.83 -14.65 13.61
C LEU A 155 11.34 -16.07 13.91
N VAL A 156 11.53 -16.85 12.85
CA VAL A 156 12.19 -18.16 12.90
C VAL A 156 13.66 -17.95 12.55
N ARG A 157 14.55 -18.60 13.31
CA ARG A 157 16.00 -18.59 13.04
C ARG A 157 16.34 -19.45 11.84
#